data_AF-A0A841TSU9-F1
#
_entry.id   AF-A0A841TSU9-F1
#
_cell.length_a   1.000
_cell.length_b   1.000
_cell.length_c   1.000
_cell.angle_alpha   90.00
_cell.angle_beta   90.00
_cell.angle_gamma   90.00
#
_symmetry.space_group_name_H-M   'P 1'
#
loop_
_entity.id
_entity.type
_entity.pdbx_description
1 polymer ?
#
loop_
_entity_poly.entity_id
_entity_poly.type
_entity_poly.pdbx_seq_one_letter_code
_entity_poly.pdbx_strand_id
1 'polypeptide(L)' 'MTRLLGQLEEERRKLNELGKKSLEHGIPLYENEAVQAQSRKVDELIVQLHRKRAEREHQLR' A
#
# COMPACT_ATOMS: atom_id res chain seq x y z
N MET A 1 13.39 -3.23 -9.16
CA MET A 1 12.85 -2.44 -8.02
C MET A 1 11.81 -1.42 -8.49
N THR A 2 12.04 -0.77 -9.64
CA THR A 2 11.11 0.14 -10.34
C THR A 2 9.68 -0.39 -10.50
N ARG A 3 9.48 -1.66 -10.90
CA ARG A 3 8.12 -2.23 -11.04
C ARG A 3 7.36 -2.32 -9.71
N LEU A 4 8.03 -2.77 -8.64
CA LEU A 4 7.40 -2.92 -7.32
C LEU A 4 7.07 -1.55 -6.71
N LEU A 5 7.94 -0.57 -6.90
CA LEU A 5 7.69 0.81 -6.50
C LEU A 5 6.52 1.43 -7.28
N GLY A 6 6.46 1.21 -8.60
CA GLY A 6 5.33 1.68 -9.41
C GLY A 6 4.00 1.07 -8.99
N GLN A 7 3.97 -0.24 -8.69
CA GLN A 7 2.78 -0.90 -8.16
C GLN A 7 2.37 -0.33 -6.80
N LEU A 8 3.34 -0.11 -5.89
CA LEU A 8 3.06 0.48 -4.59
C LEU A 8 2.48 1.90 -4.71
N GLU A 9 3.02 2.72 -5.62
CA GLU A 9 2.48 4.06 -5.88
C GLU A 9 1.06 4.02 -6.43
N GLU A 10 0.78 3.11 -7.37
CA GLU A 10 -0.56 2.94 -7.94
C GLU A 10 -1.57 2.54 -6.85
N GLU A 11 -1.23 1.54 -6.04
CA GLU A 11 -2.12 1.07 -4.98
C GLU A 11 -2.31 2.12 -3.87
N ARG A 12 -1.29 2.96 -3.58
CA ARG A 12 -1.43 4.12 -2.68
C ARG A 12 -2.35 5.20 -3.26
N ARG A 13 -2.31 5.46 -4.57
CA ARG A 13 -3.24 6.42 -5.20
C ARG A 13 -4.68 5.93 -5.07
N LYS A 14 -4.94 4.65 -5.36
CA LYS A 14 -6.26 4.04 -5.18
C LYS A 14 -6.74 4.14 -3.72
N LEU A 15 -5.86 3.88 -2.76
CA LEU A 15 -6.18 4.02 -1.33
C LEU A 15 -6.60 5.46 -0.97
N ASN A 16 -5.86 6.46 -1.47
CA ASN A 16 -6.18 7.86 -1.23
C ASN A 16 -7.52 8.27 -1.84
N GLU A 17 -7.84 7.79 -3.04
CA GLU A 17 -9.13 8.06 -3.69
C GLU A 17 -10.29 7.44 -2.92
N LEU A 18 -10.14 6.18 -2.48
CA LEU A 18 -11.14 5.50 -1.65
C LEU A 18 -11.31 6.21 -0.29
N GLY A 19 -10.21 6.62 0.34
CA GLY A 19 -10.24 7.34 1.61
C GLY A 19 -10.95 8.69 1.50
N LYS A 20 -10.64 9.47 0.46
CA LYS A 20 -11.35 10.73 0.18
C LYS A 20 -12.84 10.52 0.02
N LYS A 21 -13.25 9.57 -0.83
CA LYS A 21 -14.67 9.22 -1.03
C LYS A 21 -15.32 8.80 0.28
N SER A 22 -14.66 7.98 1.10
CA SER A 22 -15.18 7.58 2.41
C SER A 22 -15.48 8.79 3.31
N LEU A 23 -14.51 9.71 3.41
CA LEU A 23 -14.63 10.91 4.24
C LEU A 23 -15.69 11.89 3.71
N GLU A 24 -15.81 12.03 2.38
CA GLU A 24 -16.87 12.82 1.74
C GLU A 24 -18.27 12.32 2.08
N HIS A 25 -18.42 11.01 2.28
CA HIS A 25 -19.69 10.39 2.70
C HIS A 25 -19.83 10.30 4.24
N GLY A 26 -18.89 10.84 5.01
CA GLY A 26 -18.89 10.79 6.47
C GLY A 26 -18.62 9.38 7.04
N ILE A 27 -18.16 8.44 6.21
CA ILE A 27 -17.86 7.06 6.61
C ILE A 27 -16.44 7.03 7.19
N PRO A 28 -16.27 6.61 8.46
CA PRO A 28 -14.94 6.42 9.04
C PRO A 28 -14.11 5.41 8.24
N LEU A 29 -12.82 5.69 8.04
CA LEU A 29 -11.94 4.85 7.22
C LEU A 29 -11.83 3.40 7.71
N TYR A 30 -11.99 3.17 9.02
CA TYR A 30 -11.95 1.83 9.61
C TYR A 30 -13.21 1.01 9.34
N GLU A 31 -14.35 1.66 9.07
CA GLU A 31 -15.62 1.02 8.72
C GLU A 31 -15.75 0.78 7.21
N ASN A 32 -14.93 1.46 6.39
CA ASN A 32 -14.96 1.30 4.95
C ASN A 32 -14.15 0.07 4.50
N GLU A 33 -14.85 -1.04 4.22
CA GLU A 33 -14.23 -2.29 3.79
C GLU A 33 -13.33 -2.15 2.56
N ALA A 34 -13.69 -1.30 1.60
CA ALA A 34 -12.88 -1.07 0.39
C ALA A 34 -11.56 -0.38 0.73
N VAL A 35 -11.58 0.62 1.63
CA VAL A 35 -10.37 1.26 2.16
C VAL A 35 -9.52 0.23 2.91
N GLN A 36 -10.12 -0.59 3.76
CA GLN A 36 -9.42 -1.63 4.51
C GLN A 36 -8.76 -2.67 3.60
N ALA A 37 -9.48 -3.15 2.58
CA ALA A 37 -8.96 -4.09 1.60
C ALA A 37 -7.80 -3.50 0.81
N GLN A 38 -7.90 -2.23 0.42
CA GLN A 38 -6.84 -1.53 -0.31
C GLN A 38 -5.62 -1.26 0.58
N SER A 39 -5.82 -0.95 1.88
CA SER A 39 -4.74 -0.80 2.84
C SER A 39 -3.92 -2.08 2.97
N ARG A 40 -4.58 -3.24 3.11
CA ARG A 40 -3.89 -4.54 3.21
C ARG A 40 -2.98 -4.82 2.01
N LYS A 41 -3.41 -4.47 0.78
CA LYS A 41 -2.58 -4.61 -0.42
C LYS A 41 -1.33 -3.71 -0.37
N VAL A 42 -1.49 -2.48 0.10
CA VAL A 42 -0.36 -1.54 0.26
C VAL A 42 0.63 -2.09 1.31
N ASP A 43 0.12 -2.61 2.43
CA ASP A 43 0.93 -3.20 3.50
C ASP A 43 1.74 -4.41 3.01
N GLU A 44 1.11 -5.32 2.26
CA GLU A 44 1.78 -6.48 1.65
C GLU A 44 2.91 -6.05 0.70
N LEU A 45 2.68 -5.03 -0.13
CA LEU A 45 3.70 -4.50 -1.04
C LEU A 45 4.88 -3.86 -0.30
N ILE A 46 4.60 -3.16 0.80
CA ILE A 46 5.65 -2.59 1.68
C ILE A 46 6.49 -3.72 2.29
N VAL A 47 5.85 -4.76 2.83
CA VAL A 47 6.56 -5.93 3.39
C VAL A 47 7.44 -6.60 2.33
N GLN A 48 6.93 -6.80 1.12
CA GLN A 48 7.72 -7.35 0.01
C GLN A 48 8.92 -6.47 -0.35
N LEU A 49 8.74 -5.14 -0.35
CA LEU A 49 9.82 -4.19 -0.63
C LEU A 49 10.93 -4.28 0.44
N HIS A 50 10.55 -4.35 1.71
CA HIS A 50 11.50 -4.50 2.82
C HIS A 50 12.27 -5.81 2.73
N ARG A 51 11.59 -6.94 2.44
CA ARG A 51 12.25 -8.25 2.25
C ARG A 51 13.29 -8.19 1.14
N LYS A 52 12.93 -7.67 -0.04
CA LYS A 52 13.86 -7.53 -1.19
C LYS A 52 14.99 -6.54 -0.94
N ARG A 53 14.85 -5.63 0.01
CA ARG A 53 15.92 -4.71 0.42
C ARG A 53 16.89 -5.44 1.35
N ALA A 54 16.36 -6.11 2.36
CA ALA A 54 17.14 -6.91 3.30
C ALA A 54 17.95 -8.02 2.60
N GLU A 55 17.36 -8.72 1.64
CA GLU A 55 18.05 -9.74 0.82
C GLU A 55 19.25 -9.15 0.07
N ARG A 56 19.10 -7.95 -0.51
CA ARG A 56 20.20 -7.27 -1.21
C ARG A 56 21.29 -6.78 -0.27
N GLU A 57 20.92 -6.24 0.88
CA GLU A 57 21.89 -5.84 1.91
C GLU A 57 22.67 -7.05 2.45
N HIS A 58 22.05 -8.23 2.53
CA HIS A 58 22.72 -9.47 2.92
C HIS A 58 23.64 -10.03 1.82
N GLN A 59 23.34 -9.79 0.53
CA GLN A 59 24.20 -10.22 -0.59
C GLN A 59 25.43 -9.32 -0.81
N LEU A 60 25.42 -8.11 -0.26
CA LEU A 60 26.51 -7.14 -0.36
C LEU A 60 27.48 -7.18 0.82
N ARG A 61 27.23 -8.05 1.81
CA ARG A 61 28.10 -8.31 2.97
C ARG A 61 28.87 -9.60 2.77
#